data_AF-A0A965M5X9-F1
#
_entry.id   AF-A0A965M5X9-F1
#
_cell.length_a   1.000
_cell.length_b   1.000
_cell.length_c   1.000
_cell.angle_alpha   90.00
_cell.angle_beta   90.00
_cell.angle_gamma   90.00
#
_symmetry.space_group_name_H-M   'P 1'
#
loop_
_entity.id
_entity.type
_entity.pdbx_description
1 polymer ?
#
loop_
_entity_poly.entity_id
_entity_poly.type
_entity_poly.pdbx_seq_one_letter_code
_entity_poly.pdbx_strand_id
1 'polypeptide(L)'
;MGNQFNLGFSTLLDAYKRNELLPKAGLGIFRLSAIPVDRPEPAEALFATVAWSVGTSWKNLLLSSQQLNAFRSGQTIRTEIDVCGERGAYFLSGQKILQPKQSIDWL
;
A
#
# COMPACT_ATOMS: atom_id res chain seq x y z
N MET A 1 16.77 -13.86 -9.40
CA MET A 1 15.84 -13.23 -10.37
C MET A 1 15.10 -12.01 -9.82
N GLY A 2 14.60 -12.00 -8.58
CA GLY A 2 13.81 -10.86 -8.05
C GLY A 2 14.52 -9.50 -7.95
N ASN A 3 15.77 -9.44 -7.48
CA ASN A 3 16.49 -8.16 -7.31
C ASN A 3 16.93 -7.52 -8.64
N GLN A 4 17.21 -8.31 -9.67
CA GLN A 4 17.77 -7.82 -10.93
C GLN A 4 16.70 -7.16 -11.83
N PHE A 5 15.45 -7.65 -11.75
CA PHE A 5 14.32 -7.10 -12.52
C PHE A 5 13.83 -5.76 -11.96
N ASN A 6 13.80 -5.61 -10.63
CA ASN A 6 13.43 -4.34 -9.98
C ASN A 6 14.40 -3.20 -10.33
N LEU A 7 15.71 -3.50 -10.44
CA LEU A 7 16.73 -2.52 -10.79
C LEU A 7 16.75 -2.14 -12.28
N GLY A 8 16.38 -3.06 -13.19
CA GLY A 8 16.42 -2.83 -14.64
C GLY A 8 15.11 -2.34 -15.28
N PHE A 9 13.95 -2.70 -14.71
CA PHE A 9 12.63 -2.50 -15.33
C PHE A 9 11.59 -1.98 -14.33
N SER A 10 11.99 -1.09 -13.43
CA SER A 10 11.13 -0.59 -12.33
C SER A 10 9.81 0.03 -12.82
N THR A 11 9.83 0.81 -13.91
CA THR A 11 8.63 1.45 -14.48
C THR A 11 7.69 0.44 -15.14
N LEU A 12 8.22 -0.57 -15.84
CA LEU A 12 7.44 -1.67 -16.38
C LEU A 12 6.78 -2.44 -15.24
N LEU A 13 7.53 -2.76 -14.19
CA LEU A 13 7.02 -3.48 -13.04
C LEU A 13 5.92 -2.70 -12.31
N ASP A 14 6.03 -1.36 -12.25
CA ASP A 14 5.00 -0.50 -11.65
C ASP A 14 3.62 -0.71 -12.34
N ALA A 15 3.56 -0.86 -13.67
CA ALA A 15 2.32 -1.13 -14.40
C ALA A 15 1.62 -2.45 -14.02
N TYR A 16 2.37 -3.42 -13.49
CA TYR A 16 1.83 -4.70 -13.02
C TYR A 16 1.43 -4.68 -11.55
N LYS A 17 1.72 -3.62 -10.78
CA LYS A 17 1.39 -3.55 -9.36
C LYS A 17 -0.10 -3.35 -9.14
N ARG A 18 -0.63 -4.07 -8.15
CA ARG A 18 -1.97 -3.88 -7.62
C ARG A 18 -1.92 -3.97 -6.09
N ASN A 19 -2.37 -2.89 -5.46
CA ASN A 19 -2.37 -2.71 -4.01
C ASN A 19 -3.83 -2.65 -3.57
N GLU A 20 -4.26 -3.58 -2.73
CA GLU A 20 -5.65 -3.76 -2.32
C GLU A 20 -5.78 -3.67 -0.79
N LEU A 21 -6.89 -3.11 -0.30
CA LEU A 21 -7.22 -3.07 1.12
C LEU A 21 -8.36 -4.06 1.37
N LEU A 22 -8.18 -4.96 2.33
CA LEU A 22 -9.26 -5.72 2.93
C LEU A 22 -9.89 -4.90 4.09
N PRO A 23 -11.03 -4.21 3.89
CA PRO A 23 -11.44 -3.12 4.79
C PRO A 23 -11.82 -3.60 6.19
N LYS A 24 -12.40 -4.81 6.29
CA LYS A 24 -12.80 -5.39 7.58
C LYS A 24 -11.62 -5.69 8.51
N ALA A 25 -10.45 -5.96 7.93
CA ALA A 25 -9.24 -6.34 8.68
C ALA A 25 -8.20 -5.21 8.73
N GLY A 26 -8.34 -4.16 7.92
CA GLY A 26 -7.28 -3.17 7.73
C GLY A 26 -6.01 -3.74 7.09
N LEU A 27 -6.13 -4.85 6.35
CA LEU A 27 -4.98 -5.55 5.77
C LEU A 27 -4.71 -5.03 4.36
N GLY A 28 -3.54 -4.43 4.16
CA GLY A 28 -3.02 -4.07 2.84
C GLY A 28 -2.39 -5.28 2.15
N ILE A 29 -2.76 -5.53 0.91
CA ILE A 29 -2.31 -6.64 0.07
C ILE A 29 -1.61 -6.05 -1.15
N PHE A 30 -0.34 -6.38 -1.34
CA PHE A 30 0.52 -5.85 -2.39
C PHE A 30 0.96 -6.99 -3.29
N ARG A 31 0.46 -7.02 -4.52
CA ARG A 31 0.72 -8.09 -5.47
C ARG A 31 1.00 -7.56 -6.87
N LEU A 32 1.39 -8.47 -7.74
CA LEU A 32 1.36 -8.23 -9.17
C LEU A 32 0.03 -8.73 -9.74
N SER A 33 -0.46 -8.11 -10.80
CA SER A 33 -1.59 -8.60 -11.59
C SER A 33 -1.24 -9.88 -12.33
N ALA A 34 0.01 -10.00 -12.79
CA ALA A 34 0.63 -11.16 -13.40
C ALA A 34 2.16 -11.08 -13.22
N ILE A 35 2.86 -12.21 -13.31
CA ILE A 35 4.32 -12.25 -13.33
C ILE A 35 4.78 -11.81 -14.73
N PRO A 36 5.63 -10.76 -14.87
CA PRO A 36 6.15 -10.35 -16.17
C PRO A 36 7.02 -11.47 -16.77
N VAL A 37 6.58 -12.04 -17.89
CA VAL A 37 7.29 -13.10 -18.63
C VAL A 37 7.34 -12.76 -20.11
N ASP A 38 8.46 -13.10 -20.77
CA ASP A 38 8.63 -12.95 -22.23
C ASP A 38 8.24 -14.25 -22.95
N ARG A 39 7.03 -14.72 -22.66
CA ARG A 39 6.41 -15.89 -23.28
C ARG A 39 4.90 -15.69 -23.36
N PRO A 40 4.24 -16.17 -24.42
CA PRO A 40 2.78 -16.06 -24.55
C PRO A 40 2.07 -17.15 -23.71
N GLU A 41 2.42 -17.26 -22.43
CA GLU A 41 1.83 -18.21 -21.48
C GLU A 41 1.20 -17.46 -20.30
N PRO A 42 0.11 -17.99 -19.69
CA PRO A 42 -0.42 -17.43 -18.45
C PRO A 42 0.61 -17.49 -17.33
N ALA A 43 0.85 -16.35 -16.68
CA ALA A 43 1.81 -16.23 -15.59
C ALA A 43 1.16 -15.57 -14.38
N GLU A 44 0.40 -16.35 -13.62
CA GLU A 44 -0.35 -15.85 -12.47
C GLU A 44 0.57 -15.50 -11.29
N ALA A 45 0.32 -14.36 -10.66
CA ALA A 45 0.98 -13.97 -9.42
C ALA A 45 0.14 -14.42 -8.21
N LEU A 46 0.48 -15.58 -7.66
CA LEU A 46 -0.27 -16.21 -6.56
C LEU A 46 0.27 -15.91 -5.15
N PHE A 47 1.33 -15.09 -5.06
CA PHE A 47 1.88 -14.60 -3.81
C PHE A 47 1.68 -13.09 -3.70
N ALA A 48 1.45 -12.63 -2.47
CA ALA A 48 1.33 -11.22 -2.15
C ALA A 48 2.15 -10.90 -0.90
N THR A 49 2.72 -9.70 -0.87
CA THR A 49 3.22 -9.09 0.36
C THR A 49 2.04 -8.46 1.08
N VAL A 50 1.99 -8.55 2.41
CA VAL A 50 0.92 -7.94 3.20
C VAL A 50 1.48 -7.03 4.27
N ALA A 51 0.72 -5.99 4.62
CA ALA A 51 0.97 -5.13 5.76
C ALA A 51 -0.32 -4.90 6.54
N TRP A 52 -0.23 -4.84 7.86
CA TRP A 52 -1.35 -4.57 8.75
C TRP A 52 -0.85 -3.78 9.95
N SER A 53 -1.78 -3.28 10.76
CA SER A 53 -1.44 -2.57 11.98
C SER A 53 -2.34 -2.96 13.15
N VAL A 54 -1.80 -2.85 14.36
CA VAL A 54 -2.49 -3.16 15.62
C VAL A 54 -2.32 -2.03 16.65
N GLY A 55 -3.12 -2.06 17.73
CA GLY A 55 -2.99 -1.15 18.87
C GLY A 55 -3.86 0.11 18.82
N THR A 56 -4.15 0.65 17.63
CA THR A 56 -5.05 1.81 17.50
C THR A 56 -5.81 1.81 16.17
N SER A 57 -7.05 2.32 16.21
CA SER A 57 -7.87 2.54 15.01
C SER A 57 -7.54 3.88 14.36
N TRP A 58 -7.42 3.86 13.03
CA TRP A 58 -7.13 5.03 12.21
C TRP A 58 -8.30 5.33 11.28
N LYS A 59 -8.45 6.60 10.88
CA LYS A 59 -9.60 7.05 10.07
C LYS A 59 -9.43 6.67 8.60
N ASN A 60 -8.22 6.83 8.08
CA ASN A 60 -7.88 6.59 6.69
C ASN A 60 -6.69 5.66 6.57
N LEU A 61 -6.67 4.89 5.48
CA LEU A 61 -5.56 4.02 5.10
C LEU A 61 -5.21 4.26 3.63
N LEU A 62 -3.94 4.52 3.32
CA LEU A 62 -3.45 4.68 1.96
C LEU A 62 -2.59 3.49 1.56
N LEU A 63 -2.73 3.06 0.31
CA LEU A 63 -2.03 1.94 -0.29
C LEU A 63 -0.91 2.39 -1.24
N SER A 64 -0.75 3.71 -1.41
CA SER A 64 0.25 4.36 -2.26
C SER A 64 0.67 5.70 -1.68
N SER A 65 1.66 6.34 -2.31
CA SER A 65 2.14 7.68 -1.94
C SER A 65 1.42 8.81 -2.69
N GLN A 66 0.39 8.52 -3.49
CA GLN A 66 -0.28 9.52 -4.34
C GLN A 66 -0.84 10.70 -3.54
N GLN A 67 -1.48 10.42 -2.42
CA GLN A 67 -2.11 11.43 -1.56
C GLN A 67 -1.16 12.02 -0.51
N LEU A 68 0.13 11.64 -0.50
CA LEU A 68 1.07 12.07 0.53
C LEU A 68 1.31 13.59 0.50
N ASN A 69 1.41 14.18 -0.69
CA ASN A 69 1.56 15.64 -0.82
C ASN A 69 0.29 16.39 -0.40
N ALA A 70 -0.89 15.87 -0.73
CA ALA A 70 -2.16 16.42 -0.28
C ALA A 70 -2.23 16.45 1.26
N PHE A 71 -1.86 15.35 1.92
CA PHE A 71 -1.75 15.27 3.38
C PHE A 71 -0.77 16.32 3.94
N ARG A 72 0.43 16.45 3.35
CA ARG A 72 1.45 17.44 3.76
C ARG A 72 0.97 18.89 3.63
N SER A 73 0.10 19.17 2.66
CA SER A 73 -0.51 20.49 2.45
C SER A 73 -1.78 20.72 3.29
N GLY A 74 -2.12 19.81 4.21
CA GLY A 74 -3.31 19.92 5.06
C GLY A 74 -4.63 19.66 4.32
N GLN A 75 -4.58 19.11 3.10
CA GLN A 75 -5.78 18.73 2.36
C GLN A 75 -6.37 17.43 2.91
N THR A 76 -7.66 17.22 2.63
CA THR A 76 -8.34 15.98 3.02
C THR A 76 -7.89 14.83 2.13
N ILE A 77 -7.50 13.72 2.75
CA ILE A 77 -7.22 12.46 2.07
C ILE A 77 -8.36 11.46 2.27
N ARG A 78 -8.42 10.47 1.38
CA ARG A 78 -9.43 9.41 1.39
C ARG A 78 -8.75 8.05 1.41
N THR A 79 -9.40 7.10 2.09
CA THR A 79 -8.96 5.70 2.10
C THR A 79 -8.89 5.13 0.69
N GLU A 80 -7.81 4.41 0.40
CA GLU A 80 -7.58 3.72 -0.86
C GLU A 80 -7.99 2.25 -0.71
N ILE A 81 -8.83 1.74 -1.62
CA ILE A 81 -9.34 0.36 -1.58
C ILE A 81 -8.63 -0.54 -2.60
N ASP A 82 -8.38 -0.03 -3.80
CA ASP A 82 -7.71 -0.73 -4.89
C ASP A 82 -6.94 0.31 -5.70
N VAL A 83 -5.63 0.10 -5.83
CA VAL A 83 -4.71 0.99 -6.53
C VAL A 83 -3.86 0.17 -7.49
N CYS A 84 -3.95 0.48 -8.78
CA CYS A 84 -3.21 -0.18 -9.85
C CYS A 84 -2.10 0.70 -10.40
N GLY A 85 -1.02 0.09 -10.89
CA GLY A 85 0.03 0.80 -11.63
C GLY A 85 1.01 1.60 -10.77
N GLU A 86 0.90 1.49 -9.44
CA GLU A 86 1.50 2.42 -8.50
C GLU A 86 2.29 1.69 -7.43
N ARG A 87 3.33 2.35 -6.92
CA ARG A 87 4.17 1.77 -5.88
C ARG A 87 3.38 1.63 -4.59
N GLY A 88 3.34 0.40 -4.08
CA GLY A 88 2.70 0.09 -2.81
C GLY A 88 3.32 0.84 -1.65
N ALA A 89 2.47 1.39 -0.79
CA ALA A 89 2.80 1.95 0.51
C ALA A 89 1.70 1.55 1.51
N TYR A 90 1.97 1.64 2.81
CA TYR A 90 0.97 1.41 3.84
C TYR A 90 1.01 2.57 4.83
N PHE A 91 0.11 3.54 4.65
CA PHE A 91 0.03 4.71 5.52
C PHE A 91 -1.27 4.71 6.30
N LEU A 92 -1.15 4.96 7.61
CA LEU A 92 -2.27 5.15 8.52
C LEU A 92 -2.42 6.64 8.80
N SER A 93 -3.64 7.14 8.74
CA SER A 93 -3.90 8.55 9.02
C SER A 93 -5.16 8.74 9.87
N GLY A 94 -5.06 9.64 10.82
CA GLY A 94 -6.15 9.99 11.72
C GLY A 94 -5.74 11.11 12.65
N GLN A 95 -6.73 11.60 13.40
CA GLN A 95 -6.50 12.57 14.48
C GLN A 95 -6.73 11.87 15.81
N LYS A 96 -5.87 12.18 16.78
CA LYS A 96 -5.98 11.72 18.16
C LYS A 96 -5.72 12.91 19.08
N ILE A 97 -6.48 12.97 20.17
CA ILE A 97 -6.26 13.95 21.24
C ILE A 97 -5.45 13.24 22.31
N LEU A 98 -4.25 13.76 22.60
CA LEU A 98 -3.35 13.23 23.62
C LEU A 98 -3.29 14.21 24.79
N GLN A 99 -3.66 13.73 25.97
CA GLN A 99 -3.53 14.50 27.21
C GLN A 99 -2.07 14.49 27.70
N PRO A 100 -1.66 15.45 28.56
CA PRO A 100 -0.35 15.42 29.18
C PRO A 100 -0.08 14.07 29.87
N LYS A 101 1.09 13.47 29.62
CA LYS A 101 1.52 12.14 30.12
C LYS A 101 0.76 10.94 29.55
N GLN A 102 -0.08 11.11 28.53
CA GLN A 102 -0.69 10.01 27.80
C GLN A 102 0.22 9.53 26.67
N SER A 103 0.21 8.22 26.40
CA SER A 103 0.80 7.61 25.19
C SER A 103 -0.29 6.96 24.33
N ILE A 104 -0.02 6.85 23.03
CA ILE A 104 -0.76 6.00 22.10
C ILE A 104 0.29 5.14 21.40
N ASP A 105 0.08 3.84 21.44
CA ASP A 105 1.00 2.86 20.88
C ASP A 105 0.33 2.12 19.72
N TRP A 106 1.09 1.89 18.65
CA TRP A 106 0.67 1.10 17.50
C TRP A 106 1.88 0.40 16.88
N LEU A 107 1.62 -0.71 16.19
CA LEU A 107 2.58 -1.46 15.38
C LEU A 107 2.02 -1.60 13.98
#